data_AF-A0A6I1JTZ7-F1
#
_entry.id   AF-A0A6I1JTZ7-F1
#
_cell.length_a   1.000
_cell.length_b   1.000
_cell.length_c   1.000
_cell.angle_alpha   90.00
_cell.angle_beta   90.00
_cell.angle_gamma   90.00
#
_symmetry.space_group_name_H-M   'P 1'
#
loop_
_entity.id
_entity.type
_entity.pdbx_description
1 polymer ?
#
loop_
_entity_poly.entity_id
_entity_poly.type
_entity_poly.pdbx_seq_one_letter_code
_entity_poly.pdbx_strand_id
1 'polypeptide(L)'
;AQAMAGLAVLVLVVIALVLKELSAVAFDPDFAATTGLPVARLDALVALVCAVVVVAALPIAGFVLAVALVVIPPAAARFWSDRAGAVVAIAAAIGTVSALSGAAASAVLPDTPTGPAIVIVAAVIFAVSLAFGRARGLLSGGT
;
A
#
# COMPACT_ATOMS: atom_id res chain seq x y z
N ALA A 1 5.61 20.83 -0.86
CA ALA A 1 6.58 19.77 -0.47
C ALA A 1 6.61 19.52 1.04
N GLN A 2 6.90 20.52 1.88
CA GLN A 2 7.03 20.35 3.34
C GLN A 2 5.76 19.80 4.03
N ALA A 3 4.57 20.28 3.65
CA ALA A 3 3.31 19.78 4.22
C ALA A 3 3.06 18.28 3.93
N MET A 4 3.38 17.81 2.72
CA MET A 4 3.23 16.39 2.35
C MET A 4 4.26 15.50 3.06
N ALA A 5 5.50 15.99 3.21
CA ALA A 5 6.51 15.28 3.99
C ALA A 5 6.10 15.18 5.46
N GLY A 6 5.58 16.27 6.05
CA GLY A 6 5.05 16.27 7.42
C GLY A 6 3.88 15.30 7.60
N LEU A 7 2.93 15.30 6.66
CA LEU A 7 1.81 14.36 6.67
C LEU A 7 2.30 12.90 6.55
N ALA A 8 3.23 12.61 5.65
CA ALA A 8 3.78 11.26 5.48
C ALA A 8 4.46 10.76 6.75
N VAL A 9 5.28 11.59 7.41
CA VAL A 9 5.92 11.25 8.69
C VAL A 9 4.88 11.02 9.78
N LEU A 10 3.88 11.89 9.89
CA LEU A 10 2.79 11.74 10.87
C LEU A 10 2.06 10.41 10.67
N VAL A 11 1.65 10.11 9.43
CA VAL A 11 0.96 8.86 9.09
C VAL A 11 1.84 7.66 9.41
N LEU A 12 3.13 7.69 9.06
CA LEU A 12 4.06 6.60 9.35
C LEU A 12 4.18 6.35 10.86
N VAL A 13 4.28 7.40 11.67
CA VAL A 13 4.34 7.30 13.14
C VAL A 13 3.05 6.73 13.69
N VAL A 14 1.89 7.24 13.28
CA VAL A 14 0.58 6.74 13.73
C VAL A 14 0.42 5.26 13.39
N ILE A 15 0.70 4.86 12.15
CA ILE A 15 0.60 3.46 11.73
C ILE A 15 1.61 2.58 12.47
N ALA A 16 2.85 3.04 12.68
CA ALA A 16 3.86 2.28 13.42
C ALA A 16 3.46 2.02 14.87
N LEU A 17 2.82 3.00 15.53
CA LEU A 17 2.35 2.87 16.91
C LEU A 17 1.17 1.89 17.04
N VAL A 18 0.29 1.84 16.03
CA VAL A 18 -0.94 1.03 16.06
C VAL A 18 -0.78 -0.30 15.30
N LEU A 19 0.40 -0.57 14.74
CA LEU A 19 0.65 -1.74 13.89
C LEU A 19 0.38 -3.07 14.62
N LYS A 20 0.64 -3.11 15.93
CA LYS A 20 0.44 -4.30 16.75
C LYS A 20 -1.04 -4.61 16.94
N GLU A 21 -1.83 -3.58 17.21
CA GLU A 21 -3.28 -3.62 17.38
C GLU A 21 -3.95 -3.98 16.05
N LEU A 22 -3.52 -3.36 14.94
CA LEU A 22 -4.01 -3.68 13.60
C LEU A 22 -3.71 -5.12 13.20
N SER A 23 -2.54 -5.63 13.58
CA SER A 23 -2.21 -7.05 13.34
C SER A 23 -3.17 -7.97 14.09
N ALA A 24 -3.49 -7.67 15.35
CA ALA A 24 -4.43 -8.48 16.13
C ALA A 24 -5.84 -8.49 15.50
N VAL A 25 -6.33 -7.32 15.09
CA VAL A 25 -7.64 -7.19 14.40
C VAL A 25 -7.64 -7.91 13.05
N ALA A 26 -6.52 -7.87 12.31
CA ALA A 26 -6.42 -8.51 11.00
C ALA A 26 -6.39 -10.04 11.04
N PHE A 27 -5.93 -10.64 12.15
CA PHE A 27 -5.94 -12.09 12.33
C PHE A 27 -7.27 -12.61 12.87
N ASP A 28 -7.80 -11.97 13.91
CA ASP A 28 -9.07 -12.36 14.52
C ASP A 28 -9.74 -11.13 15.19
N PRO A 29 -10.71 -10.50 14.51
CA PRO A 29 -11.39 -9.32 15.04
C PRO A 29 -12.27 -9.65 16.25
N ASP A 30 -12.83 -10.86 16.34
CA ASP A 30 -13.68 -11.28 17.46
C ASP A 30 -12.81 -11.52 18.71
N PHE A 31 -11.66 -12.18 18.53
CA PHE A 31 -10.67 -12.33 19.61
C PHE A 31 -10.09 -10.98 20.05
N ALA A 32 -9.79 -10.07 19.13
CA ALA A 32 -9.33 -8.73 19.45
C ALA A 32 -10.38 -7.94 20.27
N ALA A 33 -11.66 -8.06 19.91
CA ALA A 33 -12.76 -7.43 20.64
C ALA A 33 -12.89 -7.99 22.07
N THR A 34 -12.77 -9.31 22.25
CA THR A 34 -12.81 -9.94 23.59
C THR A 34 -11.59 -9.59 24.45
N THR A 35 -10.46 -9.24 23.84
CA THR A 35 -9.25 -8.78 24.53
C THR A 35 -9.36 -7.30 24.98
N GLY A 36 -10.46 -6.62 24.64
CA GLY A 36 -10.71 -5.23 25.01
C GLY A 36 -10.16 -4.20 24.01
N LEU A 37 -9.70 -4.62 22.82
CA LEU A 37 -9.32 -3.67 21.78
C LEU A 37 -10.57 -3.03 21.16
N PRO A 38 -10.58 -1.70 20.95
CA PRO A 38 -11.69 -1.02 20.30
C PRO A 38 -11.61 -1.18 18.77
N VAL A 39 -11.96 -2.37 18.26
CA VAL A 39 -11.87 -2.73 16.82
C VAL A 39 -12.48 -1.67 15.91
N ALA A 40 -13.71 -1.23 16.20
CA ALA A 40 -14.40 -0.20 15.41
C ALA A 40 -13.64 1.15 15.36
N ARG A 41 -12.93 1.53 16.43
CA ARG A 41 -12.13 2.77 16.45
C ARG A 41 -10.84 2.63 15.67
N LEU A 42 -10.22 1.44 15.71
CA LEU A 42 -9.02 1.14 14.93
C LEU A 42 -9.33 1.15 13.43
N ASP A 43 -10.44 0.54 13.02
CA ASP A 43 -10.91 0.58 11.64
C ASP A 43 -11.22 2.01 11.18
N ALA A 44 -11.93 2.78 12.01
CA ALA A 44 -12.22 4.18 11.72
C ALA A 44 -10.95 5.03 11.60
N LEU A 45 -9.94 4.79 12.46
CA LEU A 45 -8.65 5.47 12.41
C LEU A 45 -7.93 5.19 11.09
N VAL A 46 -7.85 3.92 10.67
CA VAL A 46 -7.20 3.55 9.40
C VAL A 46 -7.97 4.12 8.21
N ALA A 47 -9.30 4.04 8.23
CA ALA A 47 -10.14 4.63 7.19
C ALA A 47 -9.92 6.14 7.06
N LEU A 48 -9.84 6.86 8.20
CA LEU A 48 -9.57 8.29 8.24
C LEU A 48 -8.18 8.61 7.69
N VAL A 49 -7.14 7.89 8.13
CA VAL A 49 -5.77 8.06 7.63
C VAL A 49 -5.71 7.85 6.13
N CYS A 50 -6.30 6.77 5.62
CA CYS A 50 -6.38 6.50 4.18
C CYS A 50 -7.13 7.62 3.43
N ALA A 51 -8.26 8.08 3.94
CA ALA A 51 -9.02 9.16 3.33
C ALA A 51 -8.20 10.46 3.25
N VAL A 52 -7.52 10.85 4.33
CA VAL A 52 -6.66 12.04 4.36
C VAL A 52 -5.52 11.91 3.37
N VAL A 53 -4.84 10.75 3.31
CA VAL A 53 -3.74 10.50 2.37
C VAL A 53 -4.22 10.57 0.91
N VAL A 54 -5.36 9.94 0.60
CA VAL A 54 -5.91 9.97 -0.76
C VAL A 54 -6.27 11.38 -1.17
N VAL A 55 -7.03 12.12 -0.33
CA VAL A 55 -7.44 13.50 -0.61
C VAL A 55 -6.22 14.42 -0.78
N ALA A 56 -5.20 14.24 0.04
CA ALA A 56 -3.93 14.98 -0.06
C ALA A 56 -3.16 14.68 -1.36
N ALA A 57 -3.25 13.44 -1.88
CA ALA A 57 -2.55 13.03 -3.10
C ALA A 57 -3.25 13.51 -4.40
N LEU A 58 -4.56 13.72 -4.39
CA LEU A 58 -5.34 14.06 -5.60
C LEU A 58 -4.78 15.26 -6.39
N PRO A 59 -4.43 16.40 -5.78
CA PRO A 59 -3.98 17.58 -6.53
C PRO A 59 -2.58 17.43 -7.14
N ILE A 60 -1.78 16.50 -6.63
CA ILE A 60 -0.37 16.30 -7.03
C ILE A 60 -0.28 15.27 -8.15
N ALA A 61 -0.93 14.13 -7.95
CA ALA A 61 -0.76 12.93 -8.76
C ALA A 61 -1.97 12.62 -9.64
N GLY A 62 -3.15 13.17 -9.31
CA GLY A 62 -4.43 12.81 -9.90
C GLY A 62 -5.09 11.60 -9.23
N PHE A 63 -6.40 11.48 -9.41
CA PHE A 63 -7.23 10.44 -8.79
C PHE A 63 -6.79 9.02 -9.14
N VAL A 64 -6.53 8.75 -10.42
CA VAL A 64 -6.21 7.40 -10.91
C VAL A 64 -4.93 6.88 -10.28
N LEU A 65 -3.86 7.69 -10.24
CA LEU A 65 -2.60 7.30 -9.63
C LEU A 65 -2.74 7.10 -8.11
N ALA A 66 -3.48 7.98 -7.43
CA ALA A 66 -3.72 7.88 -5.99
C ALA A 66 -4.42 6.55 -5.62
N VAL A 67 -5.51 6.20 -6.31
CA VAL A 67 -6.23 4.94 -6.06
C VAL A 67 -5.37 3.73 -6.42
N ALA A 68 -4.66 3.78 -7.56
CA ALA A 68 -3.79 2.69 -7.98
C ALA A 68 -2.70 2.38 -6.95
N LEU A 69 -2.00 3.38 -6.43
CA LEU A 69 -0.93 3.18 -5.44
C LEU A 69 -1.44 2.81 -4.04
N VAL A 70 -2.69 3.12 -3.72
CA VAL A 70 -3.32 2.65 -2.47
C VAL A 70 -3.71 1.17 -2.55
N VAL A 71 -4.06 0.67 -3.74
CA VAL A 71 -4.58 -0.69 -3.91
C VAL A 71 -3.50 -1.69 -4.36
N ILE A 72 -2.72 -1.36 -5.39
CA ILE A 72 -1.85 -2.31 -6.10
C ILE A 72 -0.66 -2.79 -5.25
N PRO A 73 0.16 -1.92 -4.62
CA PRO A 73 1.33 -2.36 -3.85
C PRO A 73 0.97 -3.22 -2.63
N PRO A 74 -0.05 -2.87 -1.81
CA PRO A 74 -0.50 -3.74 -0.72
C PRO A 74 -1.02 -5.08 -1.22
N ALA A 75 -1.79 -5.09 -2.31
CA ALA A 75 -2.28 -6.33 -2.91
C ALA A 75 -1.13 -7.21 -3.42
N ALA A 76 -0.11 -6.62 -4.06
CA ALA A 76 1.10 -7.31 -4.50
C ALA A 76 1.87 -7.91 -3.31
N ALA A 77 2.04 -7.14 -2.23
CA ALA A 77 2.80 -7.56 -1.05
C ALA A 77 2.18 -8.76 -0.31
N ARG A 78 0.84 -8.87 -0.30
CA ARG A 78 0.13 -10.01 0.31
C ARG A 78 0.41 -11.35 -0.38
N PHE A 79 0.94 -11.37 -1.61
CA PHE A 79 1.35 -12.62 -2.27
C PHE A 79 2.67 -13.18 -1.73
N TRP A 80 3.45 -12.37 -1.01
CA TRP A 80 4.78 -12.72 -0.52
C TRP A 80 4.83 -13.03 0.98
N SER A 81 3.90 -12.47 1.76
CA SER A 81 3.84 -12.69 3.21
C SER A 81 2.44 -12.50 3.77
N ASP A 82 2.13 -13.20 4.86
CA ASP A 82 0.93 -12.99 5.67
C ASP A 82 1.21 -12.22 6.98
N ARG A 83 2.48 -11.89 7.27
CA ARG A 83 2.82 -11.08 8.44
C ARG A 83 2.61 -9.60 8.14
N ALA A 84 1.71 -8.93 8.88
CA ALA A 84 1.35 -7.52 8.66
C ALA A 84 2.56 -6.59 8.50
N GLY A 85 3.55 -6.66 9.39
CA GLY A 85 4.77 -5.84 9.29
C GLY A 85 5.58 -6.09 8.02
N ALA A 86 5.68 -7.36 7.58
CA ALA A 86 6.37 -7.70 6.33
C ALA A 86 5.57 -7.24 5.11
N VAL A 87 4.24 -7.37 5.12
CA VAL A 87 3.36 -6.87 4.06
C VAL A 87 3.50 -5.36 3.90
N VAL A 88 3.50 -4.60 5.00
CA VAL A 88 3.69 -3.13 4.95
C VAL A 88 5.05 -2.77 4.36
N ALA A 89 6.13 -3.44 4.78
CA ALA A 89 7.47 -3.17 4.27
C ALA A 89 7.62 -3.51 2.77
N ILE A 90 7.10 -4.67 2.34
CA ILE A 90 7.13 -5.09 0.93
C ILE A 90 6.26 -4.16 0.08
N ALA A 91 5.08 -3.77 0.56
CA ALA A 91 4.20 -2.84 -0.15
C ALA A 91 4.87 -1.47 -0.34
N ALA A 92 5.54 -0.97 0.71
CA ALA A 92 6.30 0.27 0.64
C ALA A 92 7.45 0.18 -0.38
N ALA A 93 8.19 -0.93 -0.41
CA ALA A 93 9.23 -1.16 -1.39
C ALA A 93 8.66 -1.20 -2.82
N ILE A 94 7.58 -1.95 -3.07
CA ILE A 94 6.93 -2.04 -4.39
C ILE A 94 6.41 -0.66 -4.84
N GLY A 95 5.74 0.08 -3.94
CA GLY A 95 5.26 1.42 -4.22
C GLY A 95 6.39 2.39 -4.56
N THR A 96 7.49 2.34 -3.81
CA THR A 96 8.65 3.20 -4.05
C THR A 96 9.34 2.86 -5.37
N VAL A 97 9.57 1.58 -5.64
CA VAL A 97 10.19 1.12 -6.91
C VAL A 97 9.32 1.51 -8.09
N SER A 98 8.02 1.23 -8.04
CA SER A 98 7.10 1.57 -9.13
C SER A 98 7.02 3.07 -9.40
N ALA A 99 6.97 3.89 -8.34
CA ALA A 99 6.98 5.34 -8.47
C ALA A 99 8.30 5.86 -9.06
N LEU A 100 9.46 5.39 -8.59
CA LEU A 100 10.76 5.80 -9.12
C LEU A 100 10.94 5.37 -10.58
N SER A 101 10.70 4.11 -10.91
CA SER A 101 10.90 3.63 -12.28
C SER A 101 9.85 4.19 -13.24
N GLY A 102 8.61 4.40 -12.80
CA GLY A 102 7.57 5.06 -13.60
C GLY A 102 7.87 6.54 -13.85
N ALA A 103 8.35 7.26 -12.83
CA ALA A 103 8.79 8.64 -12.98
C ALA A 103 10.04 8.75 -13.88
N ALA A 104 11.01 7.85 -13.71
CA ALA A 104 12.20 7.80 -14.57
C ALA A 104 11.86 7.47 -16.03
N ALA A 105 10.96 6.51 -16.27
CA ALA A 105 10.51 6.17 -17.62
C ALA A 105 9.78 7.35 -18.29
N SER A 106 8.93 8.06 -17.54
CA SER A 106 8.25 9.27 -18.00
C SER A 106 9.21 10.42 -18.31
N ALA A 107 10.38 10.47 -17.67
CA ALA A 107 11.41 11.48 -17.94
C ALA A 107 12.20 11.21 -19.24
N VAL A 108 12.23 9.96 -19.72
CA VAL A 108 12.97 9.55 -20.92
C VAL A 108 12.07 9.50 -22.16
N LEU A 109 10.77 9.24 -22.00
CA LEU A 109 9.79 9.25 -23.09
C LEU A 109 9.11 10.62 -23.21
N PRO A 110 9.26 11.34 -24.34
CA PRO A 110 8.50 12.56 -24.61
C PRO A 110 6.99 12.31 -24.54
N ASP A 111 6.23 13.28 -24.03
CA ASP A 111 4.75 13.33 -24.04
C ASP A 111 3.99 12.25 -23.25
N THR A 112 4.66 11.46 -22.40
CA THR A 112 3.95 10.47 -21.57
C THR A 112 3.54 11.07 -20.21
N PRO A 113 2.24 11.08 -19.84
CA PRO A 113 1.81 11.55 -18.53
C PRO A 113 2.37 10.65 -17.41
N THR A 114 3.03 11.26 -16.42
CA THR A 114 3.74 10.54 -15.36
C THR A 114 2.84 9.64 -14.52
N GLY A 115 1.58 10.04 -14.29
CA GLY A 115 0.60 9.25 -13.54
C GLY A 115 0.34 7.86 -14.14
N PRO A 116 -0.21 7.78 -15.36
CA PRO A 116 -0.39 6.52 -16.10
C PRO A 116 0.87 5.66 -16.23
N ALA A 117 2.04 6.28 -16.44
CA ALA A 117 3.31 5.55 -16.52
C ALA A 117 3.61 4.78 -15.23
N ILE A 118 3.45 5.43 -14.06
CA ILE A 118 3.63 4.77 -12.76
C ILE A 118 2.60 3.65 -12.56
N VAL A 119 1.35 3.85 -12.97
CA VAL A 119 0.31 2.81 -12.86
C VAL A 119 0.65 1.58 -13.69
N ILE A 120 1.12 1.76 -14.93
CA ILE A 120 1.52 0.64 -15.80
C ILE A 120 2.67 -0.15 -15.17
N VAL A 121 3.69 0.55 -14.67
CA VAL A 121 4.82 -0.07 -13.98
C VAL A 121 4.36 -0.83 -12.73
N ALA A 122 3.51 -0.23 -11.90
CA ALA A 122 2.95 -0.89 -10.72
C ALA A 122 2.13 -2.13 -11.10
N ALA A 123 1.34 -2.06 -12.17
CA ALA A 123 0.57 -3.19 -12.70
C ALA A 123 1.47 -4.32 -13.20
N VAL A 124 2.59 -4.03 -13.85
CA VAL A 124 3.58 -5.04 -14.26
C VAL A 124 4.19 -5.71 -13.03
N ILE A 125 4.62 -4.94 -12.02
CA ILE A 125 5.17 -5.50 -10.78
C ILE A 125 4.13 -6.36 -10.05
N PHE A 126 2.86 -5.94 -10.06
CA PHE A 126 1.76 -6.72 -9.51
C PHE A 126 1.53 -8.02 -10.28
N ALA A 127 1.53 -7.99 -11.61
CA ALA A 127 1.39 -9.18 -12.44
C ALA A 127 2.53 -10.18 -12.21
N VAL A 128 3.77 -9.69 -12.07
CA VAL A 128 4.93 -10.52 -11.68
C VAL A 128 4.75 -11.09 -10.28
N SER A 129 4.30 -10.28 -9.32
CA SER A 129 4.03 -10.76 -7.95
C SER A 129 2.90 -11.79 -7.88
N LEU A 130 1.90 -11.67 -8.76
CA LEU A 130 0.82 -12.64 -8.90
C LEU A 130 1.32 -13.98 -9.48
N ALA A 131 2.22 -13.93 -10.47
CA ALA A 131 2.80 -15.13 -11.08
C ALA A 131 3.77 -15.87 -10.13
N PHE A 132 4.62 -15.12 -9.41
CA PHE A 132 5.72 -15.67 -8.59
C PHE A 132 5.49 -15.63 -7.08
N GLY A 133 4.31 -15.23 -6.62
CA GLY A 133 3.99 -15.10 -5.20
C GLY A 133 4.18 -16.40 -4.43
N ARG A 134 5.08 -16.45 -3.44
CA ARG A 134 5.36 -17.66 -2.66
C ARG A 134 4.21 -18.14 -1.78
N ALA A 135 3.27 -17.28 -1.38
CA ALA A 135 2.18 -17.65 -0.46
C ALA A 135 0.84 -17.94 -1.17
N ARG A 136 0.61 -17.35 -2.34
CA ARG A 136 -0.66 -17.42 -3.09
C ARG A 136 -0.50 -17.33 -4.62
N GLY A 137 0.73 -17.46 -5.13
CA GLY A 137 1.01 -17.38 -6.55
C GLY A 137 0.39 -18.55 -7.31
N LEU A 138 -0.08 -18.30 -8.52
CA LEU A 138 -0.77 -19.29 -9.36
C LEU A 138 0.09 -20.54 -9.65
N LEU A 139 1.42 -20.41 -9.57
CA LEU A 139 2.37 -21.50 -9.73
C LEU A 139 2.71 -22.26 -8.43
N SER A 140 2.27 -21.75 -7.27
CA SER A 140 2.46 -22.38 -5.96
C SER A 140 1.24 -23.20 -5.51
N GLY A 141 0.10 -23.08 -6.19
CA GLY A 141 -1.14 -23.80 -5.87
C GLY A 141 -1.22 -25.21 -6.48
N GLY A 142 -0.08 -25.86 -6.73
CA GLY A 142 0.00 -27.14 -7.43
C GLY A 142 0.88 -28.18 -6.75
N THR A 143 0.76 -28.35 -5.42
CA THR A 143 1.02 -29.61 -4.69
C THR A 143 0.32 -29.57 -3.35
#